data_AF-A0AAT9HYT3-F1
#
_entry.id   AF-A0AAT9HYT3-F1
#
_cell.length_a   1.000
_cell.length_b   1.000
_cell.length_c   1.000
_cell.angle_alpha   90.00
_cell.angle_beta   90.00
_cell.angle_gamma   90.00
#
_symmetry.space_group_name_H-M   'P 1'
#
loop_
_entity.id
_entity.type
_entity.pdbx_description
1 polymer ?
#
loop_
_entity_poly.entity_id
_entity_poly.type
_entity_poly.pdbx_seq_one_letter_code
_entity_poly.pdbx_strand_id
1 'polypeptide(L)'
;MKKLESGREAKATAQRKIEKRIAEAEKLESALAKDEKERLARLERQAADAAQASWLGSGILDDIRGEATRQGGKAVAYATAQIGKPYQWGAEGPKTYDCSGLTSQAWISAGRGIPRTSQEQWKRLKHVAVEDMRPGDLVIYFDDASHVGMYVGDGTIVHAPRPGRTVTLAGAGSMPILGVVRPDA
;
A
#
# COMPACT_ATOMS: atom_id res chain seq x y z
N MET A 1 5.81 -33.67 56.81
CA MET A 1 5.18 -32.36 56.56
C MET A 1 6.18 -31.37 55.93
N LYS A 2 7.24 -30.92 56.62
CA LYS A 2 8.24 -29.93 56.12
C LYS A 2 8.83 -30.16 54.70
N LYS A 3 9.13 -31.41 54.31
CA LYS A 3 9.69 -31.70 52.97
C LYS A 3 8.72 -31.40 51.82
N LEU A 4 7.41 -31.63 52.03
CA LEU A 4 6.38 -31.41 51.01
C LEU A 4 6.13 -29.91 50.76
N GLU A 5 6.19 -29.08 51.80
CA GLU A 5 6.08 -27.61 51.67
C GLU A 5 7.29 -27.02 50.93
N SER A 6 8.51 -27.41 51.32
CA SER A 6 9.74 -26.95 50.64
C SER A 6 9.77 -27.29 49.14
N GLY A 7 9.26 -28.47 48.76
CA GLY A 7 9.15 -28.88 47.35
C GLY A 7 8.12 -28.07 46.56
N ARG A 8 7.02 -27.64 47.21
CA ARG A 8 6.00 -26.77 46.60
C ARG A 8 6.51 -25.34 46.42
N GLU A 9 7.26 -24.82 47.38
CA GLU A 9 7.89 -23.49 47.30
C GLU A 9 8.99 -23.44 46.23
N ALA A 10 9.84 -24.48 46.16
CA ALA A 10 10.86 -24.60 45.12
C ALA A 10 10.23 -24.69 43.72
N LYS A 11 9.16 -25.49 43.57
CA LYS A 11 8.40 -25.59 42.32
C LYS A 11 7.75 -24.26 41.93
N ALA A 12 7.10 -23.56 42.87
CA ALA A 12 6.48 -22.27 42.62
C ALA A 12 7.50 -21.20 42.20
N THR A 13 8.68 -21.19 42.84
CA THR A 13 9.78 -20.29 42.48
C THR A 13 10.34 -20.59 41.08
N ALA A 14 10.50 -21.87 40.75
CA ALA A 14 10.93 -22.28 39.41
C ALA A 14 9.89 -21.90 38.33
N GLN A 15 8.59 -22.08 38.61
CA GLN A 15 7.50 -21.67 37.71
C GLN A 15 7.53 -20.16 37.44
N ARG A 16 7.61 -19.32 38.48
CA ARG A 16 7.70 -17.86 38.33
C ARG A 16 8.92 -17.43 37.51
N LYS A 17 10.06 -18.11 37.69
CA LYS A 17 11.28 -17.82 36.91
C LYS A 17 11.12 -18.19 35.44
N ILE A 18 10.43 -19.30 35.13
CA ILE A 18 10.11 -19.70 33.76
C ILE A 18 9.14 -18.71 33.12
N GLU A 19 8.05 -18.35 33.81
CA GLU A 19 7.06 -17.36 33.36
C GLU A 19 7.72 -16.01 33.05
N LYS A 20 8.61 -15.53 33.93
CA LYS A 20 9.36 -14.29 33.70
C LYS A 20 10.23 -14.36 32.44
N ARG A 21 10.91 -15.49 32.21
CA ARG A 21 11.75 -15.69 31.02
C ARG A 21 10.92 -15.78 29.73
N ILE A 22 9.73 -16.37 29.78
CA ILE A 22 8.81 -16.41 28.63
C ILE A 22 8.36 -14.98 28.31
N ALA A 23 7.93 -14.20 29.30
CA ALA A 23 7.52 -12.81 29.07
C ALA A 23 8.67 -11.92 28.54
N GLU A 24 9.90 -12.13 29.02
CA GLU A 24 11.09 -11.46 28.49
C GLU A 24 11.38 -11.87 27.04
N ALA A 25 11.25 -13.15 26.71
CA ALA A 25 11.43 -13.66 25.35
C ALA A 25 10.38 -13.12 24.37
N GLU A 26 9.10 -13.12 24.75
CA GLU A 26 8.01 -12.56 23.95
C GLU A 26 8.20 -11.07 23.67
N LYS A 27 8.66 -10.30 24.68
CA LYS A 27 8.97 -8.88 24.51
C LYS A 27 10.14 -8.66 23.55
N LEU A 28 11.18 -9.49 23.64
CA LEU A 28 12.33 -9.43 22.74
C LEU A 28 11.93 -9.77 21.31
N GLU A 29 11.13 -10.82 21.12
CA GLU A 29 10.61 -11.21 19.80
C GLU A 29 9.77 -10.10 19.18
N SER A 30 8.86 -9.50 19.96
CA SER A 30 8.05 -8.36 19.51
C SER A 30 8.90 -7.16 19.09
N ALA A 31 9.97 -6.86 19.84
CA ALA A 31 10.90 -5.79 19.51
C ALA A 31 11.69 -6.10 18.22
N LEU A 32 12.23 -7.31 18.08
CA LEU A 32 12.95 -7.74 16.87
C LEU A 32 12.05 -7.69 15.63
N ALA A 33 10.79 -8.13 15.75
CA ALA A 33 9.81 -8.05 14.66
C ALA A 33 9.51 -6.60 14.25
N LYS A 34 9.47 -5.68 15.21
CA LYS A 34 9.30 -4.25 14.93
C LYS A 34 10.51 -3.68 14.18
N ASP A 35 11.73 -3.95 14.67
CA ASP A 35 12.97 -3.45 14.06
C ASP A 35 13.17 -3.98 12.64
N GLU A 36 12.86 -5.25 12.41
CA GLU A 36 12.91 -5.85 11.08
C GLU A 36 11.89 -5.21 10.13
N LYS A 37 10.65 -4.98 10.60
CA LYS A 37 9.62 -4.28 9.83
C LYS A 37 10.03 -2.85 9.47
N GLU A 38 10.64 -2.13 10.40
CA GLU A 38 11.16 -0.77 10.16
C GLU A 38 12.34 -0.77 9.18
N ARG A 39 13.24 -1.76 9.30
CA ARG A 39 14.34 -1.96 8.34
C ARG A 39 13.82 -2.24 6.93
N LEU A 40 12.84 -3.14 6.79
CA LEU A 40 12.23 -3.44 5.51
C LEU A 40 11.58 -2.20 4.91
N ALA A 41 10.79 -1.45 5.69
CA ALA A 41 10.13 -0.23 5.22
C ALA A 41 11.14 0.84 4.76
N ARG A 42 12.31 0.91 5.38
CA ARG A 42 13.40 1.81 4.96
C ARG A 42 14.01 1.37 3.63
N LEU A 43 14.29 0.07 3.47
CA LEU A 43 14.85 -0.48 2.22
C LEU A 43 13.87 -0.30 1.05
N GLU A 44 12.59 -0.58 1.27
CA GLU A 44 11.53 -0.35 0.28
C GLU A 44 11.47 1.13 -0.14
N ARG A 45 11.55 2.06 0.82
CA ARG A 45 11.57 3.49 0.52
C ARG A 45 12.81 3.88 -0.30
N GLN A 46 13.99 3.39 0.06
CA GLN A 46 15.21 3.67 -0.69
C GLN A 46 15.14 3.16 -2.13
N ALA A 47 14.62 1.95 -2.33
CA ALA A 47 14.41 1.39 -3.66
C ALA A 47 13.37 2.20 -4.46
N ALA A 48 12.27 2.58 -3.82
CA ALA A 48 11.22 3.41 -4.41
C ALA A 48 11.73 4.80 -4.83
N ASP A 49 12.54 5.45 -3.99
CA ASP A 49 13.12 6.77 -4.26
C ASP A 49 14.13 6.69 -5.42
N ALA A 50 14.97 5.64 -5.46
CA ALA A 50 15.91 5.42 -6.55
C ALA A 50 15.20 5.14 -7.89
N ALA A 51 14.15 4.31 -7.86
CA ALA A 51 13.34 4.02 -9.04
C ALA A 51 12.63 5.29 -9.56
N GLN A 52 12.03 6.06 -8.66
CA GLN A 52 11.41 7.33 -9.00
C GLN A 52 12.42 8.31 -9.59
N ALA A 53 13.62 8.46 -8.99
CA ALA A 53 14.65 9.36 -9.51
C ALA A 53 15.09 8.97 -10.93
N SER A 54 15.26 7.68 -11.20
CA SER A 54 15.57 7.16 -12.55
C SER A 54 14.45 7.47 -13.54
N TRP A 55 13.20 7.24 -13.14
CA TRP A 55 12.03 7.52 -13.97
C TRP A 55 11.90 9.02 -14.29
N LEU A 56 12.06 9.89 -13.29
CA LEU A 56 12.06 11.35 -13.49
C LEU A 56 13.23 11.82 -14.37
N GLY A 57 14.42 11.23 -14.21
CA GLY A 57 15.60 11.53 -15.01
C GLY A 57 15.48 11.16 -16.49
N SER A 58 14.45 10.39 -16.88
CA SER A 58 14.17 10.09 -18.28
C SER A 58 13.54 11.26 -19.07
N GLY A 59 13.09 12.31 -18.38
CA GLY A 59 12.39 13.44 -19.00
C GLY A 59 10.88 13.23 -19.17
N ILE A 60 10.35 12.08 -18.78
CA ILE A 60 8.93 11.70 -18.98
C ILE A 60 7.92 12.73 -18.44
N LEU A 61 8.25 13.51 -17.40
CA LEU A 61 7.35 14.54 -16.88
C LEU A 61 7.13 15.70 -17.85
N ASP A 62 8.08 16.00 -18.73
CA ASP A 62 7.96 17.13 -19.67
C ASP A 62 6.89 16.87 -20.76
N ASP A 63 6.59 15.59 -20.96
CA ASP A 63 5.61 15.09 -21.93
C ASP A 63 4.22 14.88 -21.31
N ILE A 64 4.14 14.67 -19.98
CA ILE A 64 2.88 14.46 -19.28
C ILE A 64 2.13 15.79 -19.09
N ARG A 65 1.15 16.04 -19.96
CA ARG A 65 0.33 17.28 -19.97
C ARG A 65 -1.16 17.05 -19.75
N GLY A 66 -1.54 15.85 -19.34
CA GLY A 66 -2.93 15.46 -19.19
C GLY A 66 -3.63 16.18 -18.03
N GLU A 67 -4.67 16.94 -18.32
CA GLU A 67 -5.53 17.56 -17.29
C GLU A 67 -6.64 16.61 -16.83
N ALA A 68 -6.99 16.70 -15.54
CA ALA A 68 -8.06 15.90 -14.97
C ALA A 68 -9.43 16.25 -15.58
N THR A 69 -10.24 15.23 -15.91
CA THR A 69 -11.67 15.48 -16.16
C THR A 69 -12.37 15.80 -14.85
N ARG A 70 -13.63 16.26 -14.93
CA ARG A 70 -14.48 16.43 -13.74
C ARG A 70 -14.64 15.12 -12.96
N GLN A 71 -14.71 13.97 -13.63
CA GLN A 71 -14.83 12.67 -12.94
C GLN A 71 -13.49 12.23 -12.37
N GLY A 72 -12.40 12.34 -13.14
CA GLY A 72 -11.04 12.04 -12.67
C GLY A 72 -10.68 12.86 -11.43
N GLY A 73 -10.96 14.16 -11.42
CA GLY A 73 -10.75 15.02 -10.25
C GLY A 73 -11.56 14.59 -9.02
N LYS A 74 -12.82 14.14 -9.20
CA LYS A 74 -13.63 13.58 -8.09
C LYS A 74 -13.05 12.27 -7.56
N ALA A 75 -12.60 11.39 -8.44
CA ALA A 75 -11.97 10.13 -8.05
C ALA A 75 -10.68 10.38 -7.26
N VAL A 76 -9.83 11.30 -7.72
CA VAL A 76 -8.61 11.73 -7.02
C VAL A 76 -8.94 12.32 -5.64
N ALA A 77 -9.95 13.20 -5.55
CA ALA A 77 -10.37 13.78 -4.28
C ALA A 77 -10.86 12.71 -3.29
N TYR A 78 -11.63 11.72 -3.75
CA TYR A 78 -12.03 10.60 -2.91
C TYR A 78 -10.82 9.79 -2.43
N ALA A 79 -9.93 9.40 -3.35
CA ALA A 79 -8.80 8.54 -3.03
C ALA A 79 -7.82 9.20 -2.04
N THR A 80 -7.52 10.48 -2.24
CA THR A 80 -6.64 11.26 -1.35
C THR A 80 -7.25 11.47 0.04
N ALA A 81 -8.58 11.59 0.15
CA ALA A 81 -9.26 11.63 1.45
C ALA A 81 -9.12 10.33 2.27
N GLN A 82 -8.63 9.24 1.67
CA GLN A 82 -8.39 7.97 2.37
C GLN A 82 -6.96 7.82 2.91
N ILE A 83 -6.06 8.76 2.63
CA ILE A 83 -4.68 8.73 3.11
C ILE A 83 -4.63 8.53 4.63
N GLY A 84 -3.75 7.62 5.06
CA GLY A 84 -3.61 7.22 6.47
C GLY A 84 -4.47 6.02 6.88
N LYS A 85 -5.48 5.62 6.09
CA LYS A 85 -6.27 4.41 6.39
C LYS A 85 -5.44 3.13 6.18
N PRO A 86 -5.58 2.10 7.03
CA PRO A 86 -4.76 0.90 6.92
C PRO A 86 -5.13 0.06 5.69
N TYR A 87 -4.13 -0.61 5.15
CA TYR A 87 -4.32 -1.63 4.12
C TYR A 87 -4.99 -2.87 4.70
N GLN A 88 -5.96 -3.42 3.98
CA GLN A 88 -6.48 -4.77 4.24
C GLN A 88 -6.83 -5.46 2.92
N TRP A 89 -6.32 -6.68 2.72
CA TRP A 89 -6.59 -7.47 1.52
C TRP A 89 -8.09 -7.69 1.33
N GLY A 90 -8.61 -7.41 0.13
CA GLY A 90 -10.01 -7.54 -0.20
C GLY A 90 -10.90 -6.38 0.27
N ALA A 91 -10.35 -5.35 0.94
CA ALA A 91 -11.16 -4.27 1.50
C ALA A 91 -11.50 -3.14 0.51
N GLU A 92 -12.70 -2.60 0.65
CA GLU A 92 -13.29 -1.51 -0.17
C GLU A 92 -13.78 -0.35 0.70
N GLY A 93 -13.25 -0.19 1.90
CA GLY A 93 -13.62 0.89 2.80
C GLY A 93 -14.86 0.60 3.67
N PRO A 94 -15.33 1.62 4.41
CA PRO A 94 -14.69 2.93 4.55
C PRO A 94 -13.52 2.92 5.54
N LYS A 95 -13.31 1.83 6.30
CA LYS A 95 -12.28 1.78 7.35
C LYS A 95 -10.89 1.42 6.83
N THR A 96 -10.83 0.53 5.84
CA THR A 96 -9.60 -0.06 5.29
C THR A 96 -9.76 -0.29 3.79
N TYR A 97 -8.66 -0.33 3.05
CA TYR A 97 -8.69 -0.54 1.60
C TYR A 97 -7.57 -1.48 1.16
N ASP A 98 -7.76 -2.24 0.08
CA ASP A 98 -6.64 -2.71 -0.74
C ASP A 98 -6.41 -1.77 -1.94
N CYS A 99 -5.38 -2.05 -2.74
CA CYS A 99 -4.97 -1.21 -3.87
C CYS A 99 -6.12 -0.99 -4.87
N SER A 100 -6.70 -2.08 -5.36
CA SER A 100 -7.78 -2.08 -6.34
C SER A 100 -9.14 -1.68 -5.76
N GLY A 101 -9.36 -1.90 -4.48
CA GLY A 101 -10.54 -1.47 -3.74
C GLY A 101 -10.55 0.04 -3.54
N LEU A 102 -9.40 0.66 -3.27
CA LEU A 102 -9.28 2.12 -3.23
C LEU A 102 -9.64 2.76 -4.57
N THR A 103 -9.09 2.24 -5.69
CA THR A 103 -9.34 2.80 -7.02
C THR A 103 -10.77 2.56 -7.48
N SER A 104 -11.32 1.36 -7.22
CA SER A 104 -12.71 1.01 -7.50
C SER A 104 -13.67 1.99 -6.82
N GLN A 105 -13.51 2.19 -5.52
CA GLN A 105 -14.41 3.04 -4.73
C GLN A 105 -14.25 4.53 -5.06
N ALA A 106 -13.04 4.97 -5.38
CA ALA A 106 -12.79 6.32 -5.88
C ALA A 106 -13.57 6.61 -7.17
N TRP A 107 -13.51 5.71 -8.15
CA TRP A 107 -14.24 5.89 -9.41
C TRP A 107 -15.76 5.70 -9.25
N ILE A 108 -16.21 4.81 -8.38
CA ILE A 108 -17.62 4.69 -7.99
C ILE A 108 -18.14 6.03 -7.42
N SER A 109 -17.37 6.68 -6.54
CA SER A 109 -17.74 7.99 -5.98
C SER A 109 -17.79 9.10 -7.04
N ALA A 110 -17.04 8.94 -8.14
CA ALA A 110 -17.06 9.82 -9.31
C ALA A 110 -18.17 9.47 -10.33
N GLY A 111 -19.02 8.48 -10.02
CA GLY A 111 -20.16 8.07 -10.84
C GLY A 111 -19.85 7.02 -11.90
N ARG A 112 -18.68 6.34 -11.82
CA ARG A 112 -18.27 5.31 -12.78
C ARG A 112 -17.77 4.06 -12.06
N GLY A 113 -18.54 2.98 -12.14
CA GLY A 113 -18.06 1.67 -11.69
C GLY A 113 -16.92 1.16 -12.59
N ILE A 114 -15.85 0.66 -11.97
CA ILE A 114 -14.74 -0.04 -12.64
C ILE A 114 -14.58 -1.44 -12.01
N PRO A 115 -13.84 -2.37 -12.64
CA PRO A 115 -13.63 -3.69 -12.07
C PRO A 115 -12.95 -3.67 -10.70
N ARG A 116 -13.25 -4.67 -9.88
CA ARG A 116 -12.82 -4.74 -8.48
C ARG A 116 -11.32 -5.05 -8.31
N THR A 117 -10.74 -5.83 -9.22
CA THR A 117 -9.35 -6.32 -9.10
C THR A 117 -8.43 -5.56 -10.05
N SER A 118 -7.15 -5.41 -9.69
CA SER A 118 -6.16 -4.72 -10.54
C SER A 118 -5.97 -5.43 -11.89
N GLN A 119 -6.05 -6.77 -11.91
CA GLN A 119 -5.96 -7.56 -13.13
C GLN A 119 -7.15 -7.30 -14.07
N GLU A 120 -8.37 -7.21 -13.53
CA GLU A 120 -9.53 -6.86 -14.36
C GLU A 120 -9.53 -5.38 -14.78
N GLN A 121 -9.04 -4.48 -13.93
CA GLN A 121 -8.84 -3.07 -14.28
C GLN A 121 -7.89 -2.95 -15.47
N TRP A 122 -6.75 -3.64 -15.44
CA TRP A 122 -5.83 -3.76 -16.57
C TRP A 122 -6.51 -4.34 -17.81
N LYS A 123 -7.17 -5.49 -17.67
CA LYS A 123 -7.76 -6.22 -18.81
C LYS A 123 -8.91 -5.48 -19.50
N ARG A 124 -9.71 -4.70 -18.77
CA ARG A 124 -11.00 -4.17 -19.26
C ARG A 124 -11.02 -2.68 -19.53
N LEU A 125 -10.15 -1.90 -18.89
CA LEU A 125 -10.12 -0.45 -19.07
C LEU A 125 -9.29 -0.06 -20.30
N LYS A 126 -9.52 1.14 -20.82
CA LYS A 126 -8.81 1.63 -22.01
C LYS A 126 -7.35 1.89 -21.67
N HIS A 127 -6.43 1.27 -22.39
CA HIS A 127 -5.00 1.56 -22.27
C HIS A 127 -4.66 2.91 -22.90
N VAL A 128 -3.77 3.64 -22.25
CA VAL A 128 -3.20 4.90 -22.73
C VAL A 128 -1.68 4.87 -22.58
N ALA A 129 -0.97 5.68 -23.37
CA ALA A 129 0.48 5.80 -23.22
C ALA A 129 0.82 6.41 -21.85
N VAL A 130 2.04 6.15 -21.37
CA VAL A 130 2.53 6.70 -20.10
C VAL A 130 2.61 8.23 -20.21
N GLU A 131 3.09 8.76 -21.34
CA GLU A 131 3.12 10.21 -21.60
C GLU A 131 1.72 10.86 -21.64
N ASP A 132 0.67 10.09 -21.94
CA ASP A 132 -0.70 10.59 -22.03
C ASP A 132 -1.45 10.58 -20.68
N MET A 133 -0.80 10.14 -19.60
CA MET A 133 -1.47 9.96 -18.31
C MET A 133 -2.00 11.29 -17.75
N ARG A 134 -3.16 11.24 -17.08
CA ARG A 134 -3.78 12.40 -16.43
C ARG A 134 -4.34 12.05 -15.05
N PRO A 135 -4.52 13.03 -14.14
CA PRO A 135 -5.06 12.72 -12.83
C PRO A 135 -6.42 12.00 -12.91
N GLY A 136 -6.52 10.88 -12.20
CA GLY A 136 -7.63 9.93 -12.27
C GLY A 136 -7.30 8.63 -13.01
N ASP A 137 -6.35 8.65 -13.96
CA ASP A 137 -5.88 7.42 -14.61
C ASP A 137 -5.27 6.45 -13.58
N LEU A 138 -5.30 5.16 -13.89
CA LEU A 138 -4.76 4.11 -13.03
C LEU A 138 -3.42 3.63 -13.57
N VAL A 139 -2.40 3.65 -12.73
CA VAL A 139 -1.08 3.09 -13.03
C VAL A 139 -1.06 1.65 -12.53
N ILE A 140 -0.92 0.70 -13.44
CA ILE A 140 -0.81 -0.73 -13.16
C ILE A 140 0.67 -1.10 -13.05
N TYR A 141 1.01 -1.88 -12.03
CA TYR A 141 2.39 -2.27 -11.73
C TYR A 141 2.58 -3.78 -11.82
N PHE A 142 3.82 -4.17 -12.11
CA PHE A 142 4.30 -5.55 -12.26
C PHE A 142 3.67 -6.30 -13.44
N ASP A 143 4.38 -7.29 -13.98
CA ASP A 143 3.98 -8.07 -15.15
C ASP A 143 2.65 -8.82 -14.98
N ASP A 144 2.34 -9.21 -13.74
CA ASP A 144 1.12 -9.89 -13.34
C ASP A 144 -0.05 -8.95 -12.97
N ALA A 145 0.14 -7.63 -13.11
CA ALA A 145 -0.82 -6.59 -12.71
C ALA A 145 -1.27 -6.73 -11.24
N SER A 146 -0.38 -7.18 -10.35
CA SER A 146 -0.68 -7.44 -8.93
C SER A 146 -0.92 -6.16 -8.11
N HIS A 147 -0.58 -4.99 -8.64
CA HIS A 147 -0.76 -3.73 -7.93
C HIS A 147 -1.25 -2.58 -8.81
N VAL A 148 -1.95 -1.63 -8.19
CA VAL A 148 -2.50 -0.45 -8.86
C VAL A 148 -2.43 0.78 -7.95
N GLY A 149 -2.15 1.94 -8.54
CA GLY A 149 -2.32 3.25 -7.92
C GLY A 149 -3.11 4.20 -8.84
N MET A 150 -3.68 5.25 -8.27
CA MET A 150 -4.34 6.31 -9.05
C MET A 150 -3.37 7.47 -9.22
N TYR A 151 -3.13 7.89 -10.46
CA TYR A 151 -2.32 9.07 -10.76
C TYR A 151 -3.03 10.33 -10.27
N VAL A 152 -2.30 11.19 -9.56
CA VAL A 152 -2.82 12.45 -9.00
C VAL A 152 -2.20 13.69 -9.64
N GLY A 153 -1.27 13.52 -10.57
CA GLY A 153 -0.50 14.59 -11.21
C GLY A 153 0.96 14.60 -10.77
N ASP A 154 1.79 15.36 -11.48
CA ASP A 154 3.19 15.65 -11.14
C ASP A 154 4.04 14.42 -10.77
N GLY A 155 3.90 13.34 -11.54
CA GLY A 155 4.64 12.10 -11.30
C GLY A 155 4.28 11.39 -10.00
N THR A 156 3.10 11.66 -9.44
CA THR A 156 2.66 11.14 -8.13
C THR A 156 1.41 10.28 -8.27
N ILE A 157 1.31 9.24 -7.46
CA ILE A 157 0.13 8.39 -7.29
C ILE A 157 -0.35 8.38 -5.83
N VAL A 158 -1.63 8.08 -5.64
CA VAL A 158 -2.18 7.60 -4.36
C VAL A 158 -2.46 6.10 -4.46
N HIS A 159 -2.06 5.33 -3.46
CA HIS A 159 -2.32 3.88 -3.41
C HIS A 159 -2.48 3.34 -1.99
N ALA A 160 -2.96 2.10 -1.89
CA ALA A 160 -2.90 1.29 -0.66
C ALA A 160 -1.86 0.17 -0.88
N PRO A 161 -0.63 0.27 -0.36
CA PRO A 161 0.50 -0.52 -0.86
C PRO A 161 0.45 -2.02 -0.52
N ARG A 162 0.34 -2.36 0.77
CA ARG A 162 0.41 -3.76 1.26
C ARG A 162 0.06 -3.86 2.75
N PRO A 163 -0.14 -5.07 3.31
CA PRO A 163 -0.39 -5.25 4.75
C PRO A 163 0.67 -4.58 5.62
N GLY A 164 0.22 -3.97 6.72
CA GLY A 164 1.08 -3.26 7.66
C GLY A 164 1.48 -1.85 7.22
N ARG A 165 0.92 -1.36 6.10
CA ARG A 165 1.05 0.01 5.60
C ARG A 165 -0.32 0.68 5.49
N THR A 166 -0.31 1.98 5.22
CA THR A 166 -1.51 2.81 5.06
C THR A 166 -1.61 3.36 3.65
N VAL A 167 -2.79 3.80 3.26
CA VAL A 167 -3.00 4.60 2.05
C VAL A 167 -2.07 5.81 2.09
N THR A 168 -1.32 6.03 1.02
CA THR A 168 -0.26 7.05 0.98
C THR A 168 -0.02 7.54 -0.43
N LEU A 169 0.77 8.61 -0.54
CA LEU A 169 1.31 9.10 -1.80
C LEU A 169 2.67 8.44 -2.07
N ALA A 170 2.94 8.16 -3.33
CA ALA A 170 4.22 7.66 -3.82
C ALA A 170 4.50 8.21 -5.22
N GLY A 171 5.74 8.14 -5.67
CA GLY A 171 6.08 8.43 -7.06
C GLY A 171 5.46 7.40 -8.01
N ALA A 172 4.97 7.83 -9.17
CA ALA A 172 4.42 6.95 -10.20
C ALA A 172 5.47 5.97 -10.74
N GLY A 173 6.74 6.39 -10.82
CA GLY A 173 7.88 5.56 -11.19
C GLY A 173 8.53 4.81 -10.03
N SER A 174 7.92 4.82 -8.83
CA SER A 174 8.52 4.19 -7.65
C SER A 174 8.48 2.66 -7.66
N MET A 175 7.81 2.07 -8.64
CA MET A 175 7.65 0.63 -8.88
C MET A 175 7.65 0.37 -10.40
N PRO A 176 7.95 -0.86 -10.87
CA PRO A 176 7.88 -1.20 -12.29
C PRO A 176 6.47 -1.02 -12.86
N ILE A 177 6.31 -0.05 -13.76
CA ILE A 177 5.04 0.22 -14.44
C ILE A 177 4.81 -0.84 -15.51
N LEU A 178 3.67 -1.53 -15.45
CA LEU A 178 3.17 -2.38 -16.55
C LEU A 178 2.51 -1.51 -17.62
N GLY A 179 1.72 -0.53 -17.20
CA GLY A 179 1.08 0.43 -18.10
C GLY A 179 0.03 1.29 -17.39
N VAL A 180 -0.66 2.12 -18.17
CA VAL A 180 -1.68 3.04 -17.68
C VAL A 180 -3.03 2.73 -18.32
N VAL A 181 -4.09 2.76 -17.51
CA VAL A 181 -5.47 2.60 -17.98
C VAL A 181 -6.35 3.77 -17.57
N ARG A 182 -7.31 4.12 -18.43
CA ARG A 182 -8.21 5.27 -18.30
C ARG A 182 -9.66 4.82 -18.09
N PRO A 183 -10.24 5.08 -16.90
CA PRO A 183 -11.62 4.69 -16.57
C PRO A 183 -12.74 5.45 -17.29
N ASP A 184 -12.47 6.68 -17.73
CA ASP A 184 -13.43 7.62 -18.33
C ASP A 184 -13.17 7.90 -19.82
N ALA A 185 -12.52 6.95 -20.49
CA ALA A 185 -12.35 6.94 -21.95
C ALA A 185 -13.56 6.37 -22.69
#